data_AF-A0A0C3JG95-F1
#
_entry.id   AF-A0A0C3JG95-F1
#
_cell.length_a   1.000
_cell.length_b   1.000
_cell.length_c   1.000
_cell.angle_alpha   90.00
_cell.angle_beta   90.00
_cell.angle_gamma   90.00
#
_symmetry.space_group_name_H-M   'P 1'
#
loop_
_entity.id
_entity.type
_entity.pdbx_description
1 polymer ?
#
loop_
_entity_poly.entity_id
_entity_poly.type
_entity_poly.pdbx_seq_one_letter_code
_entity_poly.pdbx_strand_id
1 'polypeptide(L)'
;MPGPQPAPRTSNLGKTTRSSGLSLEEIVNDPDAEIKDSETAKLFLDQLYTIQGEPATPEHISHALFYISQTKGVNNTLRSAIRAAAYLVRDLAALEIAESITKAVSERLETSVIAAISPQVAKILSASENLAKINEDAVTLSATQNQAQPHTPYRDALTSTPSNPNQIPLGKRLSPEYAKAHAAIKERQVLVDPGSNHHLLNSNTPRETVIDHIKQALEAVDRIDGPDMQLKSIAQLRNNGILLELNSQEAAAWIKEPLNRATFLAKLGGEAVVKDRHYNIVIPFFPIAMDTEKPETLRDMENANNIPQGSIAQIKWIKDPAKRA
;
A
#
# COMPACT_ATOMS: atom_id res chain seq x y z
N MET A 1 78.16 55.01 -23.26
CA MET A 1 77.03 54.55 -24.09
C MET A 1 76.26 53.50 -23.31
N PRO A 2 75.24 53.90 -22.53
CA PRO A 2 74.40 52.97 -21.79
C PRO A 2 73.27 52.45 -22.71
N GLY A 3 73.19 51.13 -22.88
CA GLY A 3 72.13 50.45 -23.65
C GLY A 3 70.77 50.51 -22.95
N PRO A 4 69.67 50.30 -23.68
CA PRO A 4 68.32 50.55 -23.17
C PRO A 4 67.87 49.46 -22.19
N GLN A 5 67.11 49.88 -21.18
CA GLN A 5 66.48 49.02 -20.17
C GLN A 5 65.45 48.05 -20.79
N PRO A 6 65.31 46.82 -20.26
CA PRO A 6 64.28 45.90 -20.70
C PRO A 6 62.89 46.33 -20.21
N ALA A 7 61.92 46.28 -21.12
CA ALA A 7 60.51 46.61 -20.89
C ALA A 7 59.84 45.64 -19.86
N PRO A 8 58.77 46.08 -19.17
CA PRO A 8 58.09 45.25 -18.19
C PRO A 8 57.33 44.12 -18.88
N ARG A 9 57.54 42.88 -18.39
CA ARG A 9 56.75 41.71 -18.80
C ARG A 9 55.30 41.91 -18.38
N THR A 10 54.43 42.13 -19.36
CA THR A 10 52.99 42.03 -19.20
C THR A 10 52.63 40.58 -18.90
N SER A 11 52.23 40.29 -17.66
CA SER A 11 51.62 39.01 -17.29
C SER A 11 50.23 38.94 -17.92
N ASN A 12 50.17 38.33 -19.10
CA ASN A 12 48.91 37.94 -19.70
C ASN A 12 48.23 36.92 -18.78
N LEU A 13 47.22 37.38 -18.04
CA LEU A 13 46.30 36.53 -17.29
C LEU A 13 45.41 35.78 -18.28
N GLY A 14 45.96 34.72 -18.87
CA GLY A 14 45.24 33.78 -19.71
C GLY A 14 44.23 33.01 -18.87
N LYS A 15 42.99 32.94 -19.36
CA LYS A 15 41.92 32.14 -18.78
C LYS A 15 42.35 30.67 -18.75
N THR A 16 42.56 30.13 -17.56
CA THR A 16 42.94 28.73 -17.36
C THR A 16 41.72 27.83 -17.58
N THR A 17 41.74 27.05 -18.67
CA THR A 17 40.85 25.90 -18.86
C THR A 17 41.37 24.69 -18.08
N ARG A 18 40.47 23.74 -17.78
CA ARG A 18 40.55 22.61 -16.82
C ARG A 18 41.68 21.58 -17.03
N SER A 19 42.72 21.88 -17.80
CA SER A 19 43.79 20.93 -18.14
C SER A 19 45.21 21.52 -18.10
N SER A 20 45.45 22.64 -17.42
CA SER A 20 46.79 23.21 -17.30
C SER A 20 46.97 23.96 -15.98
N GLY A 21 47.92 23.52 -15.14
CA GLY A 21 48.40 24.32 -14.01
C GLY A 21 49.10 23.53 -12.91
N LEU A 22 48.31 22.99 -11.98
CA LEU A 22 48.78 22.41 -10.73
C LEU A 22 47.88 21.21 -10.38
N SER A 23 48.45 20.13 -9.86
CA SER A 23 47.67 19.00 -9.36
C SER A 23 46.93 19.38 -8.07
N LEU A 24 45.84 18.68 -7.76
CA LEU A 24 45.12 18.90 -6.49
C LEU A 24 46.06 18.66 -5.31
N GLU A 25 46.94 17.67 -5.45
CA GLU A 25 47.96 17.31 -4.48
C GLU A 25 48.99 18.44 -4.29
N GLU A 26 49.40 19.13 -5.35
CA GLU A 26 50.28 20.31 -5.26
C GLU A 26 49.59 21.50 -4.58
N ILE A 27 48.29 21.70 -4.80
CA ILE A 27 47.51 22.79 -4.18
C ILE A 27 47.27 22.51 -2.69
N VAL A 28 46.97 21.27 -2.32
CA VAL A 28 46.71 20.88 -0.92
C VAL A 28 48.00 20.88 -0.09
N ASN A 29 49.14 20.55 -0.71
CA ASN A 29 50.44 20.47 -0.02
C ASN A 29 51.32 21.71 -0.24
N ASP A 30 50.74 22.85 -0.62
CA ASP A 30 51.49 24.10 -0.83
C ASP A 30 52.15 24.53 0.51
N PRO A 31 53.50 24.57 0.59
CA PRO A 31 54.20 24.92 1.82
C PRO A 31 53.92 26.37 2.27
N ASP A 32 53.55 27.24 1.34
CA ASP A 32 53.28 28.65 1.54
C ASP A 32 51.80 28.94 1.86
N ALA A 33 50.93 27.93 1.82
CA ALA A 33 49.52 28.07 2.19
C ALA A 33 49.35 28.27 3.71
N GLU A 34 48.48 29.21 4.09
CA GLU A 34 48.19 29.56 5.48
C GLU A 34 47.36 28.49 6.21
N ILE A 35 46.55 27.72 5.47
CA ILE A 35 45.67 26.66 5.99
C ILE A 35 46.19 25.30 5.48
N LYS A 36 46.59 24.40 6.38
CA LYS A 36 47.30 23.15 6.05
C LYS A 36 46.57 21.88 6.45
N ASP A 37 45.61 21.98 7.35
CA ASP A 37 44.86 20.84 7.87
C ASP A 37 43.41 21.23 8.22
N SER A 38 42.61 20.22 8.55
CA SER A 38 41.19 20.41 8.89
C SER A 38 41.00 21.22 10.18
N GLU A 39 41.94 21.14 11.13
CA GLU A 39 41.86 21.82 12.42
C GLU A 39 42.11 23.33 12.27
N THR A 40 43.14 23.71 11.51
CA THR A 40 43.47 25.10 11.15
C THR A 40 42.38 25.70 10.26
N ALA A 41 41.82 24.93 9.33
CA ALA A 41 40.68 25.36 8.52
C ALA A 41 39.46 25.68 9.38
N LYS A 42 39.15 24.81 10.36
CA LYS A 42 38.05 25.04 11.31
C LYS A 42 38.30 26.30 12.15
N LEU A 43 39.49 26.45 12.72
CA LEU A 43 39.84 27.62 13.53
C LEU A 43 39.67 28.93 12.76
N PHE A 44 40.10 28.95 11.49
CA PHE A 44 39.97 30.11 10.62
C PHE A 44 38.50 30.45 10.31
N LEU A 45 37.68 29.43 10.01
CA LEU A 45 36.25 29.64 9.77
C LEU A 45 35.50 30.08 11.03
N ASP A 46 35.81 29.51 12.20
CA ASP A 46 35.23 29.87 13.50
C ASP A 46 35.59 31.29 13.94
N GLN A 47 36.68 31.85 13.43
CA GLN A 47 37.07 33.23 13.72
C GLN A 47 36.25 34.26 12.92
N LEU A 48 35.73 33.90 11.74
CA LEU A 48 35.20 34.86 10.77
C LEU A 48 33.75 34.58 10.31
N TYR A 49 33.32 33.33 10.30
CA TYR A 49 32.10 32.90 9.60
C TYR A 49 31.24 31.87 10.36
N THR A 50 31.76 31.19 11.38
CA THR A 50 31.03 30.18 12.18
C THR A 50 31.08 30.48 13.69
N ILE A 51 30.22 29.80 14.48
CA ILE A 51 30.14 29.96 15.93
C ILE A 51 31.21 29.10 16.60
N GLN A 52 32.04 29.72 17.46
CA GLN A 52 33.12 29.00 18.16
C GLN A 52 32.59 27.82 18.98
N GLY A 53 33.15 26.65 18.74
CA GLY A 53 32.90 25.44 19.53
C GLY A 53 31.86 24.47 18.96
N GLU A 54 31.15 24.82 17.89
CA GLU A 54 30.26 23.88 17.21
C GLU A 54 31.03 22.90 16.29
N PRO A 55 30.48 21.69 16.05
CA PRO A 55 31.07 20.77 15.08
C PRO A 55 30.97 21.34 13.67
N ALA A 56 32.04 21.22 12.88
CA ALA A 56 32.06 21.67 11.49
C ALA A 56 31.24 20.71 10.62
N THR A 57 29.92 20.92 10.59
CA THR A 57 29.04 20.13 9.71
C THR A 57 29.05 20.70 8.28
N PRO A 58 28.68 19.90 7.27
CA PRO A 58 28.56 20.38 5.89
C PRO A 58 27.62 21.59 5.73
N GLU A 59 26.60 21.72 6.57
CA GLU A 59 25.70 22.89 6.61
C GLU A 59 26.43 24.15 7.06
N HIS A 60 27.26 24.04 8.11
CA HIS A 60 28.09 25.15 8.58
C HIS A 60 29.07 25.61 7.49
N ILE A 61 29.69 24.65 6.78
CA ILE A 61 30.59 24.95 5.66
C ILE A 61 29.83 25.62 4.50
N SER A 62 28.63 25.14 4.16
CA SER A 62 27.77 25.74 3.13
C SER A 62 27.42 27.20 3.49
N HIS A 63 27.04 27.45 4.75
CA HIS A 63 26.76 28.81 5.25
C HIS A 63 27.98 29.72 5.18
N ALA A 64 29.16 29.24 5.60
CA ALA A 64 30.40 30.00 5.50
C ALA A 64 30.71 30.39 4.04
N LEU A 65 30.55 29.46 3.09
CA LEU A 65 30.73 29.74 1.66
C LEU A 65 29.72 30.78 1.13
N PHE A 66 28.47 30.77 1.60
CA PHE A 66 27.52 31.82 1.26
C PHE A 66 27.96 33.18 1.78
N TYR A 67 28.46 33.29 3.01
CA TYR A 67 28.99 34.55 3.54
C TYR A 67 30.22 35.03 2.78
N ILE A 68 31.16 34.13 2.47
CA ILE A 68 32.34 34.45 1.67
C ILE A 68 31.94 34.98 0.29
N SER A 69 30.90 34.42 -0.34
CA SER A 69 30.40 34.89 -1.65
C SER A 69 29.90 36.35 -1.64
N GLN A 70 29.54 36.88 -0.47
CA GLN A 70 29.03 38.24 -0.28
C GLN A 70 30.11 39.26 0.11
N THR A 71 31.36 38.82 0.31
CA THR A 71 32.46 39.72 0.67
C THR A 71 32.78 40.70 -0.46
N LYS A 72 33.12 41.94 -0.08
CA LYS A 72 33.49 42.99 -1.03
C LYS A 72 34.81 42.62 -1.71
N GLY A 73 34.82 42.56 -3.05
CA GLY A 73 36.00 42.20 -3.85
C GLY A 73 35.84 40.89 -4.66
N VAL A 74 34.83 40.07 -4.34
CA VAL A 74 34.53 38.86 -5.11
C VAL A 74 33.83 39.22 -6.42
N ASN A 75 34.42 38.87 -7.56
CA ASN A 75 33.82 39.07 -8.88
C ASN A 75 32.62 38.12 -9.12
N ASN A 76 31.77 38.42 -10.12
CA ASN A 76 30.53 37.65 -10.35
C ASN A 76 30.79 36.17 -10.68
N THR A 77 31.86 35.85 -11.40
CA THR A 77 32.21 34.47 -11.76
C THR A 77 32.61 33.66 -10.53
N LEU A 78 33.45 34.24 -9.67
CA LEU A 78 33.90 33.64 -8.43
C LEU A 78 32.73 33.50 -7.44
N ARG A 79 31.86 34.50 -7.36
CA ARG A 79 30.63 34.43 -6.55
C ARG A 79 29.75 33.24 -6.98
N SER A 80 29.52 33.08 -8.28
CA SER A 80 28.75 31.94 -8.80
C SER A 80 29.42 30.60 -8.53
N ALA A 81 30.74 30.52 -8.67
CA ALA A 81 31.50 29.29 -8.38
C ALA A 81 31.43 28.90 -6.89
N ILE A 82 31.61 29.86 -5.98
CA ILE A 82 31.52 29.65 -4.52
C ILE A 82 30.10 29.21 -4.14
N ARG A 83 29.07 29.86 -4.68
CA ARG A 83 27.67 29.47 -4.41
C ARG A 83 27.35 28.09 -4.96
N ALA A 84 27.85 27.72 -6.14
CA ALA A 84 27.67 26.39 -6.70
C ALA A 84 28.31 25.32 -5.80
N ALA A 85 29.54 25.55 -5.30
CA ALA A 85 30.18 24.66 -4.34
C ALA A 85 29.37 24.56 -3.03
N ALA A 86 28.86 25.67 -2.51
CA ALA A 86 28.03 25.68 -1.30
C ALA A 86 26.76 24.83 -1.44
N TYR A 87 26.09 24.87 -2.59
CA TYR A 87 24.93 24.01 -2.87
C TYR A 87 25.32 22.54 -2.96
N LEU A 88 26.41 22.21 -3.68
CA LEU A 88 26.87 20.82 -3.81
C LEU A 88 27.30 20.20 -2.47
N VAL A 89 27.95 20.96 -1.59
CA VAL A 89 28.32 20.49 -0.24
C VAL A 89 27.08 20.09 0.56
N ARG A 90 26.00 20.88 0.47
CA ARG A 90 24.74 20.58 1.15
C ARG A 90 24.04 19.36 0.54
N ASP A 91 24.04 19.24 -0.77
CA ASP A 91 23.38 18.13 -1.46
C ASP A 91 24.13 16.80 -1.23
N LEU A 92 25.47 16.81 -1.21
CA LEU A 92 26.28 15.63 -0.89
C LEU A 92 26.10 15.19 0.57
N ALA A 93 25.98 16.13 1.51
CA ALA A 93 25.69 15.81 2.91
C ALA A 93 24.30 15.17 3.09
N ALA A 94 23.29 15.69 2.40
CA ALA A 94 21.96 15.11 2.41
C ALA A 94 21.96 13.67 1.82
N LEU A 95 22.76 13.42 0.79
CA LEU A 95 22.94 12.09 0.20
C LEU A 95 23.58 11.11 1.19
N GLU A 96 24.67 11.50 1.85
CA GLU A 96 25.37 10.64 2.81
C GLU A 96 24.49 10.27 4.01
N ILE A 97 23.72 11.24 4.53
CA ILE A 97 22.73 11.00 5.59
C ILE A 97 21.64 10.05 5.09
N ALA A 98 21.13 10.23 3.87
CA ALA A 98 20.10 9.36 3.30
C ALA A 98 20.60 7.93 3.08
N GLU A 99 21.83 7.74 2.58
CA GLU A 99 22.45 6.42 2.42
C GLU A 99 22.66 5.73 3.77
N SER A 100 23.15 6.47 4.77
CA SER A 100 23.33 5.96 6.14
C SER A 100 22.01 5.51 6.77
N ILE A 101 20.95 6.33 6.66
CA ILE A 101 19.61 5.97 7.13
C ILE A 101 19.09 4.73 6.39
N THR A 102 19.21 4.71 5.06
CA THR A 102 18.73 3.59 4.23
C THR A 102 19.41 2.28 4.64
N LYS A 103 20.73 2.31 4.84
CA LYS A 103 21.49 1.15 5.31
C LYS A 103 21.06 0.70 6.70
N ALA A 104 20.96 1.63 7.66
CA ALA A 104 20.57 1.32 9.04
C ALA A 104 19.14 0.75 9.13
N VAL A 105 18.22 1.28 8.32
CA VAL A 105 16.85 0.76 8.23
C VAL A 105 16.83 -0.64 7.61
N SER A 106 17.61 -0.88 6.56
CA SER A 106 17.71 -2.21 5.93
C SER A 106 18.22 -3.26 6.91
N GLU A 107 19.33 -3.00 7.60
CA GLU A 107 19.93 -3.93 8.58
C GLU A 107 18.97 -4.24 9.75
N ARG A 108 18.24 -3.23 10.23
CA ARG A 108 17.24 -3.39 11.29
C ARG A 108 16.02 -4.18 10.80
N LEU A 109 15.56 -3.92 9.58
CA LEU A 109 14.42 -4.62 9.00
C LEU A 109 14.75 -6.10 8.79
N GLU A 110 15.93 -6.43 8.25
CA GLU A 110 16.38 -7.82 8.11
C GLU A 110 16.40 -8.54 9.46
N THR A 111 17.01 -7.94 10.48
CA THR A 111 17.09 -8.52 11.81
C THR A 111 15.69 -8.71 12.43
N SER A 112 14.83 -7.70 12.31
CA SER A 112 13.49 -7.73 12.89
C SER A 112 12.57 -8.71 12.18
N VAL A 113 12.62 -8.78 10.85
CA VAL A 113 11.80 -9.67 10.03
C VAL A 113 12.23 -11.12 10.28
N ILE A 114 13.53 -11.42 10.32
CA ILE A 114 14.02 -12.76 10.65
C ILE A 114 13.57 -13.16 12.06
N ALA A 115 13.74 -12.29 13.06
CA ALA A 115 13.34 -12.57 14.43
C ALA A 115 11.82 -12.82 14.58
N ALA A 116 10.99 -12.10 13.82
CA ALA A 116 9.53 -12.24 13.88
C ALA A 116 9.02 -13.46 13.10
N ILE A 117 9.58 -13.74 11.93
CA ILE A 117 9.08 -14.76 10.99
C ILE A 117 9.68 -16.14 11.29
N SER A 118 10.96 -16.26 11.67
CA SER A 118 11.60 -17.56 11.93
C SER A 118 10.84 -18.43 12.94
N PRO A 119 10.36 -17.91 14.09
CA PRO A 119 9.58 -18.71 15.03
C PRO A 119 8.25 -19.22 14.46
N GLN A 120 7.62 -18.43 13.57
CA GLN A 120 6.35 -18.82 12.94
C GLN A 120 6.58 -19.91 11.89
N VAL A 121 7.62 -19.77 11.06
CA VAL A 121 8.01 -20.79 10.07
C VAL A 121 8.37 -22.10 10.77
N ALA A 122 9.09 -22.05 11.90
CA ALA A 122 9.39 -23.24 12.71
C ALA A 122 8.10 -23.92 13.22
N LYS A 123 7.14 -23.16 13.74
CA LYS A 123 5.84 -23.70 14.20
C LYS A 123 5.06 -24.36 13.06
N ILE A 124 5.04 -23.74 11.88
CA ILE A 124 4.36 -24.29 10.69
C ILE A 124 5.02 -25.60 10.26
N LEU A 125 6.36 -25.64 10.22
CA LEU A 125 7.10 -26.85 9.86
C LEU A 125 6.82 -28.01 10.83
N SER A 126 6.87 -27.75 12.14
CA SER A 126 6.54 -28.75 13.15
C SER A 126 5.08 -29.23 13.07
N ALA A 127 4.13 -28.32 12.81
CA ALA A 127 2.73 -28.70 12.61
C ALA A 127 2.56 -29.59 11.36
N SER A 128 3.29 -29.29 10.28
CA SER A 128 3.29 -30.10 9.06
C SER A 128 3.85 -31.50 9.30
N GLU A 129 4.94 -31.62 10.05
CA GLU A 129 5.52 -32.93 10.42
C GLU A 129 4.56 -33.75 11.30
N ASN A 130 3.89 -33.11 12.26
CA ASN A 130 2.89 -33.77 13.09
C ASN A 130 1.69 -34.25 12.26
N LEU A 131 1.23 -33.44 11.30
CA LEU A 131 0.13 -33.82 10.41
C LEU A 131 0.51 -34.96 9.47
N ALA A 132 1.76 -34.99 8.98
CA ALA A 132 2.28 -36.11 8.20
C ALA A 132 2.28 -37.42 9.00
N LYS A 133 2.75 -37.38 10.26
CA LYS A 133 2.72 -38.55 11.16
C LYS A 133 1.30 -39.03 11.46
N ILE A 134 0.37 -38.11 11.77
CA ILE A 134 -1.04 -38.45 11.99
C ILE A 134 -1.65 -39.12 10.75
N ASN A 135 -1.26 -38.69 9.55
CA ASN A 135 -1.73 -39.29 8.31
C ASN A 135 -1.15 -40.70 8.09
N GLU A 136 0.12 -40.94 8.43
CA GLU A 136 0.73 -42.28 8.40
C GLU A 136 0.08 -43.23 9.42
N ASP A 137 -0.20 -42.74 10.63
CA ASP A 137 -0.89 -43.49 11.69
C ASP A 137 -2.35 -43.82 11.30
N ALA A 138 -3.05 -42.89 10.66
CA ALA A 138 -4.41 -43.11 10.16
C ALA A 138 -4.45 -44.16 9.03
N VAL A 139 -3.46 -44.19 8.15
CA VAL A 139 -3.32 -45.20 7.07
C VAL A 139 -3.04 -46.59 7.64
N THR A 140 -2.23 -46.70 8.70
CA THR A 140 -1.94 -47.98 9.36
C THR A 140 -3.13 -48.49 10.20
N LEU A 141 -3.87 -47.61 10.86
CA LEU A 141 -5.10 -47.97 11.58
C LEU A 141 -6.24 -48.42 10.64
N SER A 142 -6.37 -47.78 9.47
CA SER A 142 -7.37 -48.18 8.47
C SER A 142 -7.01 -49.48 7.72
N ALA A 143 -5.74 -49.86 7.67
CA ALA A 143 -5.29 -51.16 7.16
C ALA A 143 -5.60 -52.35 8.11
N THR A 144 -5.86 -52.08 9.39
CA THR A 144 -6.07 -53.13 10.42
C THR A 144 -7.55 -53.41 10.71
N GLN A 145 -8.49 -52.63 10.14
CA GLN A 145 -9.92 -52.72 10.47
C GLN A 145 -10.90 -53.01 9.32
N ASN A 146 -10.45 -53.34 8.10
CA ASN A 146 -11.38 -53.67 7.01
C ASN A 146 -11.10 -55.03 6.36
N GLN A 147 -11.61 -56.09 6.98
CA GLN A 147 -12.22 -57.21 6.25
C GLN A 147 -13.76 -57.02 6.25
N ALA A 148 -14.28 -56.10 5.43
CA ALA A 148 -15.65 -56.13 4.91
C ALA A 148 -15.87 -55.01 3.88
N GLN A 149 -16.15 -55.44 2.64
CA GLN A 149 -16.74 -54.76 1.48
C GLN A 149 -16.35 -53.30 1.09
N PRO A 150 -16.01 -53.07 -0.20
CA PRO A 150 -15.74 -51.74 -0.74
C PRO A 150 -17.06 -51.01 -1.03
N HIS A 151 -17.45 -50.09 -0.15
CA HIS A 151 -18.41 -49.05 -0.53
C HIS A 151 -17.63 -47.87 -1.10
N THR A 152 -17.80 -47.64 -2.41
CA THR A 152 -17.27 -46.44 -3.07
C THR A 152 -17.85 -45.20 -2.38
N PRO A 153 -17.01 -44.24 -1.95
CA PRO A 153 -17.50 -43.03 -1.33
C PRO A 153 -18.42 -42.28 -2.30
N TYR A 154 -19.49 -41.67 -1.79
CA TYR A 154 -20.54 -40.97 -2.56
C TYR A 154 -20.00 -39.97 -3.60
N ARG A 155 -18.80 -39.41 -3.35
CA ARG A 155 -18.02 -38.60 -4.29
C ARG A 155 -17.73 -39.33 -5.60
N ASP A 156 -17.33 -40.60 -5.55
CA ASP A 156 -16.91 -41.39 -6.70
C ASP A 156 -18.12 -41.85 -7.54
N ALA A 157 -19.29 -41.99 -6.92
CA ALA A 157 -20.56 -42.24 -7.60
C ALA A 157 -21.03 -41.04 -8.45
N LEU A 158 -20.75 -39.81 -8.01
CA LEU A 158 -21.08 -38.59 -8.76
C LEU A 158 -20.12 -38.33 -9.93
N THR A 159 -18.86 -38.78 -9.83
CA THR A 159 -17.87 -38.62 -10.91
C THR A 159 -17.95 -39.73 -11.96
N SER A 160 -18.64 -40.84 -11.68
CA SER A 160 -18.73 -42.00 -12.58
C SER A 160 -19.98 -42.04 -13.44
N THR A 161 -20.83 -41.00 -13.43
CA THR A 161 -22.04 -41.00 -14.25
C THR A 161 -21.69 -40.75 -15.73
N PRO A 162 -22.00 -41.67 -16.66
CA PRO A 162 -21.82 -41.42 -18.09
C PRO A 162 -22.75 -40.28 -18.53
N SER A 163 -22.21 -39.36 -19.33
CA SER A 163 -22.88 -38.16 -19.82
C SER A 163 -24.23 -38.50 -20.47
N ASN A 164 -25.32 -38.14 -19.80
CA ASN A 164 -26.65 -38.13 -20.37
C ASN A 164 -26.76 -36.94 -21.36
N PRO A 165 -27.09 -37.15 -22.65
CA PRO A 165 -27.15 -36.09 -23.64
C PRO A 165 -28.24 -35.03 -23.41
N ASN A 166 -29.11 -35.21 -22.41
CA ASN A 166 -30.20 -34.27 -22.09
C ASN A 166 -29.95 -33.37 -20.86
N GLN A 167 -28.74 -33.32 -20.31
CA GLN A 167 -28.43 -32.36 -19.25
C GLN A 167 -28.14 -30.97 -19.84
N ILE A 168 -29.01 -30.02 -19.50
CA ILE A 168 -28.76 -28.57 -19.65
C ILE A 168 -27.39 -28.28 -19.02
N PRO A 169 -26.43 -27.66 -19.73
CA PRO A 169 -25.10 -27.44 -19.21
C PRO A 169 -25.18 -26.57 -17.94
N LEU A 170 -25.00 -27.20 -16.77
CA LEU A 170 -24.69 -26.47 -15.55
C LEU A 170 -23.33 -25.83 -15.80
N GLY A 171 -23.29 -24.49 -15.79
CA GLY A 171 -22.17 -23.69 -16.28
C GLY A 171 -20.81 -24.22 -15.83
N LYS A 172 -19.82 -24.10 -16.73
CA LYS A 172 -18.41 -24.49 -16.52
C LYS A 172 -18.01 -24.26 -15.07
N ARG A 173 -17.66 -25.34 -14.36
CA ARG A 173 -17.16 -25.27 -12.98
C ARG A 173 -15.93 -24.38 -12.99
N LEU A 174 -16.08 -23.14 -12.51
CA LEU A 174 -15.00 -22.16 -12.47
C LEU A 174 -13.90 -22.71 -11.56
N SER A 175 -12.64 -22.54 -11.95
CA SER A 175 -11.52 -23.02 -11.13
C SER A 175 -11.58 -22.38 -9.74
N PRO A 176 -11.10 -23.06 -8.68
CA PRO A 176 -11.00 -22.46 -7.35
C PRO A 176 -10.27 -21.10 -7.36
N GLU A 177 -9.27 -20.96 -8.23
CA GLU A 177 -8.52 -19.72 -8.45
C GLU A 177 -9.39 -18.59 -9.01
N TYR A 178 -10.26 -18.90 -9.98
CA TYR A 178 -11.22 -17.93 -10.51
C TYR A 178 -12.21 -17.49 -9.42
N ALA A 179 -12.74 -18.44 -8.64
CA ALA A 179 -13.62 -18.11 -7.52
C ALA A 179 -12.94 -17.20 -6.49
N LYS A 180 -11.66 -17.49 -6.16
CA LYS A 180 -10.84 -16.68 -5.25
C LYS A 180 -10.58 -15.28 -5.80
N ALA A 181 -10.24 -15.14 -7.08
CA ALA A 181 -10.03 -13.84 -7.72
C ALA A 181 -11.31 -12.98 -7.70
N HIS A 182 -12.46 -13.59 -7.99
CA HIS A 182 -13.75 -12.89 -7.92
C HIS A 182 -14.16 -12.51 -6.50
N ALA A 183 -13.83 -13.33 -5.50
CA ALA A 183 -14.02 -13.00 -4.10
C ALA A 183 -13.18 -11.78 -3.69
N ALA A 184 -11.89 -11.78 -4.05
CA ALA A 184 -10.98 -10.67 -3.74
C ALA A 184 -11.37 -9.34 -4.40
N ILE A 185 -11.96 -9.37 -5.61
CA ILE A 185 -12.53 -8.16 -6.22
C ILE A 185 -13.75 -7.69 -5.43
N LYS A 186 -14.62 -8.61 -5.03
CA LYS A 186 -15.84 -8.29 -4.28
C LYS A 186 -15.55 -7.72 -2.89
N GLU A 187 -14.49 -8.18 -2.23
CA GLU A 187 -14.08 -7.67 -0.91
C GLU A 187 -13.68 -6.19 -0.95
N ARG A 188 -13.20 -5.71 -2.10
CA ARG A 188 -12.82 -4.31 -2.34
C ARG A 188 -13.98 -3.41 -2.75
N GLN A 189 -15.21 -3.94 -2.78
CA GLN A 189 -16.36 -3.22 -3.28
C GLN A 189 -17.32 -2.75 -2.18
N VAL A 190 -17.89 -1.57 -2.41
CA VAL A 190 -18.93 -0.94 -1.58
C VAL A 190 -20.10 -0.60 -2.49
N LEU A 191 -21.31 -1.04 -2.12
CA LEU A 191 -22.54 -0.68 -2.83
C LEU A 191 -23.24 0.44 -2.08
N VAL A 192 -23.44 1.56 -2.75
CA VAL A 192 -24.18 2.72 -2.25
C VAL A 192 -25.52 2.76 -2.97
N ASP A 193 -26.60 2.82 -2.20
CA ASP A 193 -27.93 3.10 -2.73
C ASP A 193 -28.26 4.56 -2.43
N PRO A 194 -28.30 5.45 -3.44
CA PRO A 194 -28.56 6.88 -3.21
C PRO A 194 -30.03 7.18 -2.86
N GLY A 195 -30.95 6.22 -3.01
CA GLY A 195 -32.38 6.45 -2.86
C GLY A 195 -33.01 7.09 -4.11
N SER A 196 -34.34 7.06 -4.20
CA SER A 196 -35.08 7.44 -5.42
C SER A 196 -35.01 8.93 -5.76
N ASN A 197 -34.70 9.80 -4.80
CA ASN A 197 -34.77 11.26 -4.92
C ASN A 197 -33.42 11.98 -4.81
N HIS A 198 -32.29 11.29 -5.02
CA HIS A 198 -30.98 11.92 -4.86
C HIS A 198 -30.66 12.88 -6.01
N HIS A 199 -30.55 14.19 -5.72
CA HIS A 199 -30.27 15.20 -6.74
C HIS A 199 -28.89 15.03 -7.40
N LEU A 200 -27.89 14.54 -6.66
CA LEU A 200 -26.50 14.42 -7.15
C LEU A 200 -26.08 13.00 -7.58
N LEU A 201 -26.87 11.97 -7.29
CA LEU A 201 -26.50 10.57 -7.52
C LEU A 201 -27.63 9.87 -8.28
N ASN A 202 -28.11 10.50 -9.35
CA ASN A 202 -29.14 9.95 -10.22
C ASN A 202 -28.58 9.61 -11.61
N SER A 203 -29.40 8.99 -12.44
CA SER A 203 -29.04 8.59 -13.82
C SER A 203 -28.84 9.75 -14.79
N ASN A 204 -29.28 10.96 -14.41
CA ASN A 204 -29.17 12.16 -15.24
C ASN A 204 -27.97 13.02 -14.85
N THR A 205 -27.32 12.74 -13.72
CA THR A 205 -26.09 13.42 -13.30
C THR A 205 -24.92 12.94 -14.16
N PRO A 206 -24.08 13.86 -14.69
CA PRO A 206 -22.86 13.47 -15.39
C PRO A 206 -21.93 12.65 -14.48
N ARG A 207 -21.27 11.66 -15.08
CA ARG A 207 -20.43 10.69 -14.37
C ARG A 207 -19.30 11.35 -13.58
N GLU A 208 -18.75 12.43 -14.12
CA GLU A 208 -17.66 13.21 -13.52
C GLU A 208 -18.09 13.82 -12.19
N THR A 209 -19.28 14.41 -12.13
CA THR A 209 -19.83 14.97 -10.88
C THR A 209 -20.08 13.90 -9.83
N VAL A 210 -20.53 12.71 -10.25
CA VAL A 210 -20.67 11.56 -9.33
C VAL A 210 -19.31 11.13 -8.78
N ILE A 211 -18.27 11.08 -9.62
CA ILE A 211 -16.91 10.73 -9.19
C ILE A 211 -16.39 11.75 -8.19
N ASP A 212 -16.52 13.04 -8.49
CA ASP A 212 -16.01 14.11 -7.63
C ASP A 212 -16.72 14.12 -6.27
N HIS A 213 -18.04 13.92 -6.27
CA HIS A 213 -18.81 13.83 -5.03
C HIS A 213 -18.41 12.62 -4.17
N ILE A 214 -18.17 11.47 -4.80
CA ILE A 214 -17.68 10.26 -4.12
C ILE A 214 -16.27 10.48 -3.57
N LYS A 215 -15.37 11.09 -4.33
CA LYS A 215 -14.02 11.43 -3.84
C LYS A 215 -14.07 12.34 -2.62
N GLN A 216 -14.92 13.36 -2.66
CA GLN A 216 -15.10 14.28 -1.54
C GLN A 216 -15.65 13.56 -0.29
N ALA A 217 -16.53 12.57 -0.48
CA ALA A 217 -17.00 11.73 0.61
C ALA A 217 -15.92 10.79 1.15
N LEU A 218 -15.03 10.27 0.29
CA LEU A 218 -13.88 9.45 0.71
C LEU A 218 -12.87 10.28 1.51
N GLU A 219 -12.51 11.48 1.06
CA GLU A 219 -11.60 12.40 1.76
C GLU A 219 -12.10 12.77 3.16
N ALA A 220 -13.42 12.88 3.35
CA ALA A 220 -13.99 13.19 4.66
C ALA A 220 -13.90 12.05 5.68
N VAL A 221 -13.68 10.82 5.21
CA VAL A 221 -13.54 9.61 6.03
C VAL A 221 -12.05 9.27 6.21
N ASP A 222 -11.19 9.90 5.41
CA ASP A 222 -9.75 9.75 5.49
C ASP A 222 -9.23 10.32 6.82
N ARG A 223 -8.41 9.54 7.51
CA ARG A 223 -7.84 9.85 8.82
C ARG A 223 -6.38 9.41 8.82
N ILE A 224 -5.56 10.06 9.64
CA ILE A 224 -4.12 9.77 9.76
C ILE A 224 -3.86 8.28 10.08
N ASP A 225 -4.74 7.66 10.87
CA ASP A 225 -4.64 6.24 11.25
C ASP A 225 -5.44 5.30 10.33
N GLY A 226 -6.01 5.79 9.23
CA GLY A 226 -6.84 5.03 8.30
C GLY A 226 -6.03 4.33 7.20
N PRO A 227 -6.63 3.36 6.48
CA PRO A 227 -6.00 2.75 5.31
C PRO A 227 -5.94 3.75 4.15
N ASP A 228 -4.95 3.61 3.25
CA ASP A 228 -4.94 4.34 1.97
C ASP A 228 -6.22 4.04 1.19
N MET A 229 -7.03 5.07 0.92
CA MET A 229 -8.35 4.96 0.29
C MET A 229 -8.33 5.58 -1.10
N GLN A 230 -8.20 4.74 -2.13
CA GLN A 230 -8.24 5.18 -3.52
C GLN A 230 -9.39 4.54 -4.28
N LEU A 231 -10.18 5.36 -4.96
CA LEU A 231 -11.25 4.90 -5.86
C LEU A 231 -10.64 4.35 -7.16
N LYS A 232 -10.72 3.04 -7.36
CA LYS A 232 -10.27 2.37 -8.60
C LYS A 232 -11.31 2.42 -9.69
N SER A 233 -12.57 2.12 -9.35
CA SER A 233 -13.65 2.12 -10.33
C SER A 233 -14.98 2.52 -9.71
N ILE A 234 -15.84 3.06 -10.56
CA ILE A 234 -17.23 3.38 -10.23
C ILE A 234 -18.13 2.85 -11.34
N ALA A 235 -19.18 2.16 -10.96
CA ALA A 235 -20.18 1.61 -11.86
C ALA A 235 -21.59 1.95 -11.35
N GLN A 236 -22.38 2.62 -12.18
CA GLN A 236 -23.80 2.85 -11.90
C GLN A 236 -24.61 1.64 -12.40
N LEU A 237 -25.43 1.10 -11.52
CA LEU A 237 -26.29 -0.06 -11.78
C LEU A 237 -27.65 0.39 -12.31
N ARG A 238 -28.38 -0.52 -12.96
CA ARG A 238 -29.71 -0.25 -13.54
C ARG A 238 -30.78 0.15 -12.51
N ASN A 239 -30.55 -0.16 -11.24
CA ASN A 239 -31.42 0.20 -10.12
C ASN A 239 -30.96 1.49 -9.42
N ASN A 240 -30.18 2.34 -10.11
CA ASN A 240 -29.55 3.56 -9.58
C ASN A 240 -28.53 3.33 -8.44
N GLY A 241 -28.26 2.08 -8.06
CA GLY A 241 -27.20 1.77 -7.11
C GLY A 241 -25.83 2.10 -7.70
N ILE A 242 -24.91 2.59 -6.86
CA ILE A 242 -23.55 2.94 -7.25
C ILE A 242 -22.61 1.93 -6.61
N LEU A 243 -21.90 1.18 -7.45
CA LEU A 243 -20.87 0.25 -7.02
C LEU A 243 -19.50 0.92 -7.10
N LEU A 244 -18.83 1.01 -5.97
CA LEU A 244 -17.48 1.53 -5.82
C LEU A 244 -16.52 0.35 -5.67
N GLU A 245 -15.39 0.37 -6.37
CA GLU A 245 -14.24 -0.50 -6.10
C GLU A 245 -13.08 0.33 -5.61
N LEU A 246 -12.52 -0.08 -4.47
CA LEU A 246 -11.38 0.57 -3.83
C LEU A 246 -10.09 -0.19 -4.12
N ASN A 247 -8.97 0.44 -3.77
CA ASN A 247 -7.63 -0.12 -3.89
C ASN A 247 -7.43 -1.38 -3.04
N SER A 248 -8.00 -1.45 -1.83
CA SER A 248 -7.81 -2.54 -0.86
C SER A 248 -9.13 -2.99 -0.20
N GLN A 249 -9.11 -4.19 0.41
CA GLN A 249 -10.24 -4.71 1.19
C GLN A 249 -10.40 -3.90 2.49
N GLU A 250 -9.28 -3.50 3.09
CA GLU A 250 -9.23 -2.68 4.30
C GLU A 250 -9.94 -1.35 4.10
N ALA A 251 -9.71 -0.67 2.96
CA ALA A 251 -10.43 0.56 2.60
C ALA A 251 -11.95 0.33 2.50
N ALA A 252 -12.39 -0.79 1.94
CA ALA A 252 -13.81 -1.12 1.83
C ALA A 252 -14.44 -1.49 3.18
N ALA A 253 -13.68 -2.13 4.07
CA ALA A 253 -14.11 -2.42 5.44
C ALA A 253 -14.19 -1.13 6.26
N TRP A 254 -13.22 -0.24 6.12
CA TRP A 254 -13.15 1.05 6.82
C TRP A 254 -14.39 1.90 6.57
N ILE A 255 -14.86 2.00 5.32
CA ILE A 255 -16.11 2.72 4.98
C ILE A 255 -17.35 2.05 5.60
N LYS A 256 -17.33 0.73 5.79
CA LYS A 256 -18.46 -0.02 6.35
C LYS A 256 -18.55 0.09 7.87
N GLU A 257 -17.47 0.49 8.56
CA GLU A 257 -17.49 0.69 10.00
C GLU A 257 -18.53 1.76 10.39
N PRO A 258 -19.28 1.59 11.49
CA PRO A 258 -20.44 2.44 11.79
C PRO A 258 -20.16 3.95 11.81
N LEU A 259 -19.04 4.38 12.41
CA LEU A 259 -18.68 5.80 12.51
C LEU A 259 -18.26 6.39 11.17
N ASN A 260 -17.45 5.65 10.41
CA ASN A 260 -16.95 6.04 9.10
C ASN A 260 -18.06 6.03 8.07
N ARG A 261 -18.92 5.01 8.10
CA ARG A 261 -20.15 4.90 7.31
C ARG A 261 -21.06 6.10 7.53
N ALA A 262 -21.28 6.51 8.79
CA ALA A 262 -22.09 7.68 9.09
C ALA A 262 -21.48 8.97 8.51
N THR A 263 -20.16 9.14 8.64
CA THR A 263 -19.43 10.29 8.10
C THR A 263 -19.49 10.33 6.57
N PHE A 264 -19.27 9.17 5.94
CA PHE A 264 -19.34 8.97 4.49
C PHE A 264 -20.73 9.33 3.94
N LEU A 265 -21.79 8.79 4.56
CA LEU A 265 -23.17 9.03 4.15
C LEU A 265 -23.61 10.48 4.41
N ALA A 266 -23.17 11.09 5.52
CA ALA A 266 -23.45 12.49 5.81
C ALA A 266 -22.87 13.44 4.73
N LYS A 267 -21.73 13.08 4.15
CA LYS A 267 -21.09 13.84 3.07
C LYS A 267 -21.73 13.60 1.71
N LEU A 268 -22.17 12.37 1.45
CA LEU A 268 -22.98 12.09 0.25
C LEU A 268 -24.30 12.86 0.28
N GLY A 269 -24.88 13.01 1.47
CA GLY A 269 -26.16 13.65 1.69
C GLY A 269 -27.33 12.77 1.25
N GLY A 270 -28.54 13.33 1.34
CA GLY A 270 -29.77 12.64 0.96
C GLY A 270 -30.09 11.40 1.83
N GLU A 271 -30.89 10.50 1.28
CA GLU A 271 -31.27 9.22 1.89
C GLU A 271 -30.32 8.08 1.46
N ALA A 272 -29.05 8.41 1.17
CA ALA A 272 -28.09 7.44 0.70
C ALA A 272 -27.78 6.40 1.79
N VAL A 273 -27.71 5.12 1.42
CA VAL A 273 -27.42 4.00 2.31
C VAL A 273 -26.35 3.10 1.71
N VAL A 274 -25.32 2.76 2.51
CA VAL A 274 -24.39 1.68 2.15
C VAL A 274 -25.09 0.34 2.35
N LYS A 275 -25.23 -0.45 1.28
CA LYS A 275 -25.88 -1.77 1.34
C LYS A 275 -24.88 -2.87 1.64
N ASP A 276 -25.26 -3.72 2.59
CA ASP A 276 -24.54 -4.95 2.85
C ASP A 276 -24.73 -5.95 1.71
N ARG A 277 -23.64 -6.66 1.42
CA ARG A 277 -23.63 -7.65 0.34
C ARG A 277 -24.17 -8.97 0.86
N HIS A 278 -25.33 -9.35 0.34
CA HIS A 278 -25.94 -10.64 0.61
C HIS A 278 -25.56 -11.64 -0.47
N TYR A 279 -25.39 -12.91 -0.07
CA TYR A 279 -25.09 -14.01 -0.99
C TYR A 279 -26.27 -14.98 -1.04
N ASN A 280 -26.62 -15.44 -2.24
CA ASN A 280 -27.61 -16.50 -2.41
C ASN A 280 -26.96 -17.85 -2.09
N ILE A 281 -27.42 -18.52 -1.05
CA ILE A 281 -26.99 -19.86 -0.67
C ILE A 281 -28.12 -20.84 -0.99
N VAL A 282 -27.78 -21.97 -1.60
CA VAL A 282 -28.72 -23.07 -1.83
C VAL A 282 -28.55 -24.08 -0.71
N ILE A 283 -29.59 -24.23 0.12
CA ILE A 283 -29.60 -25.19 1.22
C ILE A 283 -30.45 -26.39 0.81
N PRO A 284 -29.87 -27.60 0.68
CA PRO A 284 -30.64 -28.82 0.43
C PRO A 284 -31.36 -29.27 1.71
N PHE A 285 -32.44 -30.03 1.55
CA PHE A 285 -33.20 -30.65 2.66
C PHE A 285 -33.77 -29.67 3.69
N PHE A 286 -34.03 -28.42 3.30
CA PHE A 286 -34.67 -27.45 4.17
C PHE A 286 -36.12 -27.89 4.53
N PRO A 287 -36.50 -27.96 5.82
CA PRO A 287 -37.81 -28.46 6.23
C PRO A 287 -38.97 -27.62 5.65
N ILE A 288 -39.93 -28.27 4.99
CA ILE A 288 -41.09 -27.59 4.38
C ILE A 288 -42.12 -27.06 5.40
N ALA A 289 -42.08 -27.57 6.63
CA ALA A 289 -42.95 -27.12 7.72
C ALA A 289 -42.49 -25.77 8.31
N MET A 290 -41.30 -25.29 7.95
CA MET A 290 -40.78 -24.00 8.41
C MET A 290 -41.46 -22.87 7.64
N ASP A 291 -42.03 -21.92 8.38
CA ASP A 291 -42.62 -20.71 7.82
C ASP A 291 -41.51 -19.69 7.52
N THR A 292 -41.10 -19.61 6.25
CA THR A 292 -40.03 -18.72 5.81
C THR A 292 -40.47 -17.27 5.61
N GLU A 293 -41.77 -16.98 5.70
CA GLU A 293 -42.32 -15.63 5.52
C GLU A 293 -42.36 -14.86 6.85
N LYS A 294 -42.38 -15.56 7.98
CA LYS A 294 -42.31 -14.94 9.30
C LYS A 294 -40.91 -14.39 9.58
N PRO A 295 -40.78 -13.07 9.85
CA PRO A 295 -39.49 -12.47 10.18
C PRO A 295 -38.84 -13.09 11.42
N GLU A 296 -39.67 -13.48 12.42
CA GLU A 296 -39.20 -14.09 13.66
C GLU A 296 -38.49 -15.42 13.41
N THR A 297 -38.99 -16.24 12.48
CA THR A 297 -38.36 -17.52 12.13
C THR A 297 -36.95 -17.33 11.60
N LEU A 298 -36.68 -16.26 10.85
CA LEU A 298 -35.32 -15.96 10.40
C LEU A 298 -34.39 -15.59 11.56
N ARG A 299 -34.90 -14.83 12.54
CA ARG A 299 -34.12 -14.42 13.73
C ARG A 299 -33.86 -15.61 14.65
N ASP A 300 -34.84 -16.50 14.82
CA ASP A 300 -34.68 -17.74 15.57
C ASP A 300 -33.64 -18.65 14.92
N MET A 301 -33.66 -18.75 13.59
CA MET A 301 -32.64 -19.51 12.85
C MET A 301 -31.25 -18.91 13.02
N GLU A 302 -31.11 -17.58 12.96
CA GLU A 302 -29.83 -16.92 13.21
C GLU A 302 -29.30 -17.24 14.60
N ASN A 303 -30.14 -17.04 15.62
CA ASN A 303 -29.81 -17.31 17.02
C ASN A 303 -29.44 -18.78 17.25
N ALA A 304 -30.25 -19.72 16.74
CA ALA A 304 -30.02 -21.16 16.90
C ALA A 304 -28.73 -21.65 16.21
N ASN A 305 -28.25 -20.94 15.19
CA ASN A 305 -27.05 -21.30 14.43
C ASN A 305 -25.84 -20.39 14.71
N ASN A 306 -25.90 -19.54 15.75
CA ASN A 306 -24.85 -18.56 16.08
C ASN A 306 -24.47 -17.63 14.91
N ILE A 307 -25.45 -17.28 14.09
CA ILE A 307 -25.29 -16.33 12.99
C ILE A 307 -25.63 -14.94 13.53
N PRO A 308 -24.86 -13.88 13.19
CA PRO A 308 -25.19 -12.52 13.60
C PRO A 308 -26.61 -12.12 13.18
N GLN A 309 -27.34 -11.48 14.10
CA GLN A 309 -28.70 -11.05 13.83
C GLN A 309 -28.74 -10.10 12.63
N GLY A 310 -29.64 -10.33 11.69
CA GLY A 310 -29.75 -9.51 10.47
C GLY A 310 -29.03 -10.07 9.24
N SER A 311 -28.24 -11.16 9.39
CA SER A 311 -27.47 -11.76 8.28
C SER A 311 -28.34 -12.42 7.21
N ILE A 312 -29.49 -12.99 7.60
CA ILE A 312 -30.45 -13.61 6.69
C ILE A 312 -31.47 -12.54 6.27
N ALA A 313 -31.32 -12.05 5.03
CA ALA A 313 -32.24 -11.07 4.45
C ALA A 313 -33.56 -11.69 3.99
N GLN A 314 -33.51 -12.86 3.34
CA GLN A 314 -34.68 -13.54 2.80
C GLN A 314 -34.39 -15.02 2.58
N ILE A 315 -35.40 -15.86 2.76
CA ILE A 315 -35.41 -17.25 2.28
C ILE A 315 -36.51 -17.37 1.22
N LYS A 316 -36.21 -18.06 0.12
CA LYS A 316 -37.19 -18.38 -0.92
C LYS A 316 -37.03 -19.81 -1.40
N TRP A 317 -38.15 -20.44 -1.69
CA TRP A 317 -38.16 -21.78 -2.25
C TRP A 317 -37.74 -21.75 -3.73
N ILE A 318 -36.76 -22.59 -4.12
CA ILE A 318 -36.38 -22.77 -5.53
C ILE A 318 -37.53 -23.40 -6.32
N LYS A 319 -38.23 -24.35 -5.70
CA LYS A 319 -39.47 -24.96 -6.18
C LYS A 319 -40.53 -24.82 -5.11
N ASP A 320 -41.72 -24.39 -5.50
CA ASP A 320 -42.90 -24.31 -4.63
C ASP A 320 -43.07 -25.62 -3.81
N PRO A 321 -43.11 -25.56 -2.47
CA PRO A 321 -43.28 -26.73 -1.62
C PRO A 321 -44.54 -27.54 -1.97
N ALA A 322 -45.63 -26.86 -2.35
CA ALA A 322 -46.90 -27.51 -2.69
C ALA A 322 -46.81 -28.37 -3.97
N LYS A 323 -45.79 -28.14 -4.80
CA LYS A 323 -45.57 -28.87 -6.08
C LYS A 323 -44.50 -29.95 -5.96
N ARG A 324 -44.06 -30.30 -4.75
CA ARG A 324 -43.03 -31.33 -4.50
C ARG A 324 -43.60 -32.68 -4.05
N ALA A 325 -44.92 -32.77 -3.89
CA ALA A 325 -45.63 -34.03 -3.65
C ALA A 325 -45.66 -34.89 -4.92
#